data_AF-A0A366H7C8-F1
#
_entry.id   AF-A0A366H7C8-F1
#
_cell.length_a   1.000
_cell.length_b   1.000
_cell.length_c   1.000
_cell.angle_alpha   90.00
_cell.angle_beta   90.00
_cell.angle_gamma   90.00
#
_symmetry.space_group_name_H-M   'P 1'
#
loop_
_entity.id
_entity.type
_entity.pdbx_description
1 polymer ?
#
loop_
_entity_poly.entity_id
_entity_poly.type
_entity_poly.pdbx_seq_one_letter_code
_entity_poly.pdbx_strand_id
1 'polypeptide(L)'
;MMGRAGPVCTKLSKALERLLFDKVFTWKILAKDKKNTYFPSMKYVFWLLLAALGIWAWQNPEKVRDAGDNAAKWIGEKSRMIADKWDPKAPEAPVVEAPLPELPEGVYVLRQDVIVATGKGTVKWAAGTSIRKLGEGAGKILVSDGVNQTTVDLSLLTRDQAERRAFYKKLEALNAGQAMSAARTLEAELIELDAKIVKMVQEKRSIAAARAINGGLQPFGTTEEFLDLSIKRAEDRKNEIYKILGRTPTPSRSLSVK
;
A
#
# COMPACT_ATOMS: atom_id res chain seq x y z
N MET A 1 -15.77 8.07 -39.75
CA MET A 1 -16.86 7.29 -40.38
C MET A 1 -17.16 6.09 -39.51
N MET A 2 -18.37 6.05 -38.94
CA MET A 2 -18.83 5.00 -38.03
C MET A 2 -19.14 3.72 -38.81
N GLY A 3 -18.39 2.64 -38.57
CA GLY A 3 -18.70 1.31 -39.06
C GLY A 3 -19.74 0.63 -38.17
N ARG A 4 -20.99 0.56 -38.66
CA ARG A 4 -22.08 -0.23 -38.07
C ARG A 4 -21.68 -1.71 -37.99
N ALA A 5 -21.36 -2.22 -36.81
CA ALA A 5 -21.47 -3.64 -36.51
C ALA A 5 -22.96 -4.00 -36.39
N GLY A 6 -23.45 -4.82 -37.32
CA GLY A 6 -24.87 -5.08 -37.55
C GLY A 6 -25.60 -5.83 -36.42
N PRO A 7 -26.94 -5.89 -36.49
CA PRO A 7 -27.85 -6.43 -35.47
C PRO A 7 -27.85 -7.96 -35.32
N VAL A 8 -26.84 -8.65 -35.86
CA VAL A 8 -26.73 -10.12 -35.85
C VAL A 8 -26.10 -10.63 -34.54
N CYS A 9 -25.17 -9.87 -33.97
CA CYS A 9 -24.44 -10.28 -32.76
C CYS A 9 -25.31 -10.24 -31.49
N THR A 10 -26.26 -9.30 -31.42
CA THR A 10 -27.20 -9.15 -30.28
C THR A 10 -28.38 -10.13 -30.32
N LYS A 11 -28.74 -10.65 -31.50
CA LYS A 11 -29.76 -11.70 -31.64
C LYS A 11 -29.21 -13.08 -31.28
N LEU A 12 -27.95 -13.36 -31.62
CA LEU A 12 -27.28 -14.62 -31.25
C LEU A 12 -27.01 -14.69 -29.75
N SER A 13 -26.59 -13.58 -29.10
CA SER A 13 -26.40 -13.55 -27.65
C SER A 13 -27.71 -13.75 -26.88
N LYS A 14 -28.81 -13.07 -27.28
CA LYS A 14 -30.13 -13.25 -26.64
C LYS A 14 -30.74 -14.62 -26.89
N ALA A 15 -30.48 -15.24 -28.06
CA ALA A 15 -30.91 -16.60 -28.35
C ALA A 15 -30.13 -17.64 -27.51
N LEU A 16 -28.82 -17.45 -27.34
CA LEU A 16 -27.98 -18.29 -26.49
C LEU A 16 -28.32 -18.12 -25.00
N GLU A 17 -28.56 -16.90 -24.54
CA GLU A 17 -29.01 -16.62 -23.17
C GLU A 17 -30.37 -17.26 -22.90
N ARG A 18 -31.33 -17.17 -23.82
CA ARG A 18 -32.62 -17.86 -23.67
C ARG A 18 -32.48 -19.37 -23.70
N LEU A 19 -31.68 -19.95 -24.61
CA LEU A 19 -31.47 -21.40 -24.66
C LEU A 19 -30.75 -21.94 -23.42
N LEU A 20 -29.77 -21.20 -22.88
CA LEU A 20 -29.06 -21.57 -21.67
C LEU A 20 -29.95 -21.40 -20.43
N PHE A 21 -30.70 -20.30 -20.32
CA PHE A 21 -31.63 -20.13 -19.22
C PHE A 21 -32.72 -21.20 -19.25
N ASP A 22 -33.34 -21.44 -20.40
CA ASP A 22 -34.48 -22.35 -20.50
C ASP A 22 -34.05 -23.80 -20.25
N LYS A 23 -32.88 -24.23 -20.76
CA LYS A 23 -32.34 -25.57 -20.48
C LYS A 23 -31.79 -25.73 -19.06
N VAL A 24 -31.16 -24.71 -18.47
CA VAL A 24 -30.65 -24.77 -17.10
C VAL A 24 -31.82 -24.72 -16.09
N PHE A 25 -32.89 -23.95 -16.36
CA PHE A 25 -34.05 -23.88 -15.48
C PHE A 25 -34.97 -25.10 -15.58
N THR A 26 -35.25 -25.61 -16.79
CA THR A 26 -36.03 -26.87 -16.93
C THR A 26 -35.30 -28.04 -16.28
N TRP A 27 -33.97 -28.10 -16.33
CA TRP A 27 -33.19 -29.15 -15.66
C TRP A 27 -33.11 -28.97 -14.15
N LYS A 28 -33.15 -27.74 -13.62
CA LYS A 28 -33.20 -27.47 -12.17
C LYS A 28 -34.55 -27.88 -11.56
N ILE A 29 -35.62 -27.83 -12.36
CA ILE A 29 -36.96 -28.31 -11.97
C ILE A 29 -37.03 -29.84 -12.03
N LEU A 30 -36.45 -30.48 -13.06
CA LEU A 30 -36.36 -31.95 -13.17
C LEU A 30 -35.41 -32.61 -12.14
N ALA A 31 -34.39 -31.91 -11.66
CA ALA A 31 -33.41 -32.43 -10.72
C ALA A 31 -33.85 -32.40 -9.25
N LYS A 32 -35.02 -31.81 -8.93
CA LYS A 32 -35.50 -31.70 -7.55
C LYS A 32 -35.82 -33.06 -6.90
N ASP A 33 -36.23 -34.04 -7.71
CA ASP A 33 -36.65 -35.38 -7.24
C ASP A 33 -35.66 -36.52 -7.52
N LYS A 34 -34.52 -36.25 -8.20
CA LYS A 34 -33.51 -37.28 -8.53
C LYS A 34 -32.07 -36.76 -8.40
N LYS A 35 -31.69 -36.31 -7.20
CA LYS A 35 -30.35 -35.74 -6.94
C LYS A 35 -29.19 -36.72 -7.13
N ASN A 36 -29.40 -38.04 -6.99
CA ASN A 36 -28.29 -39.01 -7.00
C ASN A 36 -27.91 -39.57 -8.38
N THR A 37 -28.74 -39.41 -9.42
CA THR A 37 -28.47 -40.03 -10.73
C THR A 37 -27.76 -39.10 -11.71
N TYR A 38 -27.86 -37.77 -11.55
CA TYR A 38 -27.37 -36.78 -12.52
C TYR A 38 -26.10 -36.02 -12.10
N PHE A 39 -25.66 -36.19 -10.86
CA PHE A 39 -24.47 -35.52 -10.32
C PHE A 39 -23.16 -35.83 -11.08
N PRO A 40 -22.89 -37.09 -11.49
CA PRO A 40 -21.68 -37.40 -12.27
C PRO A 40 -21.72 -36.75 -13.65
N SER A 41 -22.86 -36.85 -14.36
CA SER A 41 -23.05 -36.24 -15.68
C SER A 41 -22.96 -34.72 -15.65
N MET A 42 -23.42 -34.06 -14.58
CA MET A 42 -23.28 -32.61 -14.40
C MET A 42 -21.82 -32.17 -14.34
N LYS A 43 -20.98 -32.94 -13.64
CA LYS A 43 -19.55 -32.68 -13.55
C LYS A 43 -18.92 -32.77 -14.94
N TYR A 44 -19.22 -33.80 -15.73
CA TYR A 44 -18.67 -33.95 -17.08
C TYR A 44 -19.14 -32.86 -18.05
N VAL A 45 -20.41 -32.48 -18.01
CA VAL A 45 -20.93 -31.38 -18.85
C VAL A 45 -20.29 -30.04 -18.47
N PHE A 46 -20.09 -29.80 -17.18
CA PHE A 46 -19.37 -28.61 -16.69
C PHE A 46 -17.92 -28.59 -17.18
N TRP A 47 -17.18 -29.70 -17.06
CA TRP A 47 -15.80 -29.79 -17.53
C TRP A 47 -15.70 -29.68 -19.06
N LEU A 48 -16.65 -30.23 -19.81
CA LEU A 48 -16.72 -30.08 -21.28
C LEU A 48 -16.97 -28.63 -21.69
N LEU A 49 -17.88 -27.93 -21.01
CA LEU A 49 -18.11 -26.50 -21.25
C LEU A 49 -16.89 -25.66 -20.88
N LEU A 50 -16.20 -26.00 -19.79
CA LEU A 50 -14.99 -25.32 -19.34
C LEU A 50 -13.82 -25.57 -20.30
N ALA A 51 -13.69 -26.78 -20.84
CA ALA A 51 -12.72 -27.12 -21.87
C ALA A 51 -13.02 -26.41 -23.20
N ALA A 52 -14.29 -26.34 -23.62
CA ALA A 52 -14.71 -25.61 -24.81
C ALA A 52 -14.42 -24.11 -24.68
N LEU A 53 -14.66 -23.53 -23.49
CA LEU A 53 -14.28 -22.15 -23.17
C LEU A 53 -12.76 -21.96 -23.18
N GLY A 54 -11.98 -22.91 -22.66
CA GLY A 54 -10.52 -22.89 -22.70
C GLY A 54 -9.96 -22.93 -24.13
N ILE A 55 -10.52 -23.79 -24.99
CA ILE A 55 -10.15 -23.89 -26.41
C ILE A 55 -10.53 -22.59 -27.15
N TRP A 56 -11.73 -22.07 -26.92
CA TRP A 56 -12.17 -20.80 -27.50
C TRP A 56 -11.29 -19.63 -27.04
N ALA A 57 -10.88 -19.65 -25.77
CA ALA A 57 -9.99 -18.64 -25.20
C ALA A 57 -8.58 -18.71 -25.78
N TRP A 58 -8.10 -19.92 -26.09
CA TRP A 58 -6.81 -20.11 -26.76
C TRP A 58 -6.83 -19.65 -28.23
N GLN A 59 -7.96 -19.83 -28.92
CA GLN A 59 -8.13 -19.40 -30.31
C GLN A 59 -8.39 -17.89 -30.48
N ASN A 60 -8.91 -17.21 -29.45
CA ASN A 60 -9.24 -15.78 -29.49
C ASN A 60 -8.65 -15.02 -28.29
N PRO A 61 -7.31 -14.95 -28.15
CA PRO A 61 -6.67 -14.40 -26.95
C PRO A 61 -7.00 -12.91 -26.73
N GLU A 62 -7.18 -12.14 -27.80
CA GLU A 62 -7.52 -10.71 -27.70
C GLU A 62 -8.93 -10.48 -27.14
N LYS A 63 -9.92 -11.29 -27.57
CA LYS A 63 -11.30 -11.18 -27.06
C LYS A 63 -11.41 -11.58 -25.59
N VAL A 64 -10.61 -12.55 -25.14
CA VAL A 64 -10.55 -12.96 -23.74
C VAL A 64 -9.87 -11.89 -22.90
N ARG A 65 -8.83 -11.26 -23.43
CA ARG A 65 -8.14 -10.16 -22.76
C ARG A 65 -9.07 -8.94 -22.62
N ASP A 66 -9.78 -8.56 -23.67
CA ASP A 66 -10.75 -7.46 -23.62
C ASP A 66 -11.92 -7.77 -22.67
N ALA A 67 -12.43 -9.01 -22.69
CA ALA A 67 -13.47 -9.46 -21.76
C ALA A 67 -12.95 -9.50 -20.31
N GLY A 68 -11.69 -9.89 -20.10
CA GLY A 68 -11.01 -9.92 -18.81
C GLY A 68 -10.77 -8.51 -18.25
N ASP A 69 -10.31 -7.58 -19.08
CA ASP A 69 -10.10 -6.18 -18.70
C ASP A 69 -11.44 -5.49 -18.39
N ASN A 70 -12.50 -5.78 -19.14
CA ASN A 70 -13.84 -5.29 -18.85
C ASN A 70 -14.42 -5.90 -17.57
N ALA A 71 -14.21 -7.20 -17.33
CA ALA A 71 -14.62 -7.85 -16.10
C ALA A 71 -13.84 -7.33 -14.89
N ALA A 72 -12.53 -7.09 -15.02
CA ALA A 72 -11.71 -6.51 -13.96
C ALA A 72 -12.13 -5.08 -13.62
N LYS A 73 -12.45 -4.25 -14.63
CA LYS A 73 -13.01 -2.90 -14.42
C LYS A 73 -14.36 -2.97 -13.72
N TRP A 74 -15.24 -3.86 -14.16
CA TRP A 74 -16.57 -4.03 -13.54
C TRP A 74 -16.48 -4.54 -12.09
N ILE A 75 -15.59 -5.49 -11.81
CA ILE A 75 -15.32 -5.98 -10.45
C ILE A 75 -14.72 -4.85 -9.61
N GLY A 76 -13.78 -4.07 -10.14
CA GLY A 76 -13.18 -2.92 -9.45
C GLY A 76 -14.20 -1.81 -9.12
N GLU A 77 -15.14 -1.51 -10.03
CA GLU A 77 -16.23 -0.57 -9.78
C GLU A 77 -17.24 -1.11 -8.77
N LYS A 78 -17.61 -2.39 -8.87
CA LYS A 78 -18.52 -3.05 -7.92
C LYS A 78 -17.89 -3.18 -6.55
N SER A 79 -16.59 -3.48 -6.45
CA SER A 79 -15.86 -3.54 -5.18
C SER A 79 -15.71 -2.17 -4.56
N ARG A 80 -15.49 -1.10 -5.35
CA ARG A 80 -15.52 0.29 -4.86
C ARG A 80 -16.89 0.66 -4.32
N MET A 81 -17.98 0.37 -5.04
CA MET A 81 -19.33 0.65 -4.54
C MET A 81 -19.71 -0.16 -3.29
N ILE A 82 -19.17 -1.37 -3.12
CA ILE A 82 -19.36 -2.17 -1.90
C ILE A 82 -18.49 -1.62 -0.77
N ALA A 83 -17.24 -1.22 -1.04
CA ALA A 83 -16.36 -0.56 -0.10
C ALA A 83 -16.95 0.79 0.37
N ASP A 84 -17.48 1.61 -0.53
CA ASP A 84 -18.16 2.88 -0.23
C ASP A 84 -19.48 2.69 0.53
N LYS A 85 -20.10 1.49 0.47
CA LYS A 85 -21.30 1.14 1.24
C LYS A 85 -20.98 0.55 2.62
N TRP A 86 -19.85 -0.12 2.75
CA TRP A 86 -19.36 -0.70 4.01
C TRP A 86 -18.61 0.32 4.85
N ASP A 87 -17.93 1.26 4.21
CA ASP A 87 -17.33 2.45 4.79
C ASP A 87 -17.96 3.66 4.08
N PRO A 88 -19.22 4.00 4.41
CA PRO A 88 -19.78 5.26 3.95
C PRO A 88 -18.82 6.32 4.45
N LYS A 89 -18.09 6.96 3.54
CA LYS A 89 -17.23 8.12 3.78
C LYS A 89 -17.88 8.91 4.90
N ALA A 90 -17.36 8.73 6.12
CA ALA A 90 -17.99 9.33 7.28
C ALA A 90 -18.11 10.81 6.91
N PRO A 91 -19.29 11.45 7.04
CA PRO A 91 -19.35 12.89 6.90
C PRO A 91 -18.21 13.39 7.77
N GLU A 92 -17.23 14.08 7.17
CA GLU A 92 -16.03 14.55 7.87
C GLU A 92 -16.52 15.10 9.18
N ALA A 93 -16.36 14.32 10.26
CA ALA A 93 -16.90 14.72 11.53
C ALA A 93 -16.21 16.05 11.77
N PRO A 94 -16.94 17.14 12.09
CA PRO A 94 -16.26 18.34 12.53
C PRO A 94 -15.29 17.84 13.58
N VAL A 95 -13.99 18.03 13.35
CA VAL A 95 -12.96 17.59 14.28
C VAL A 95 -13.28 18.34 15.55
N VAL A 96 -14.05 17.71 16.44
CA VAL A 96 -14.31 18.21 17.77
C VAL A 96 -12.95 18.02 18.40
N GLU A 97 -12.12 19.07 18.27
CA GLU A 97 -10.81 19.17 18.91
C GLU A 97 -11.07 18.78 20.36
N ALA A 98 -10.70 17.56 20.74
CA ALA A 98 -10.92 17.07 22.08
C ALA A 98 -10.32 18.13 23.02
N PRO A 99 -11.09 18.68 23.96
CA PRO A 99 -10.61 19.78 24.77
C PRO A 99 -9.33 19.33 25.45
N LEU A 100 -8.22 20.01 25.13
CA LEU A 100 -6.93 19.68 25.72
C LEU A 100 -7.09 19.73 27.25
N PRO A 101 -6.75 18.65 27.97
CA PRO A 101 -6.92 18.61 29.42
C PRO A 101 -6.15 19.76 30.06
N GLU A 102 -6.76 20.35 31.09
CA GLU A 102 -6.10 21.38 31.88
C GLU A 102 -4.84 20.82 32.52
N LEU A 103 -3.76 21.61 32.48
CA LEU A 103 -2.52 21.19 33.12
C LEU A 103 -2.65 21.34 34.63
N PRO A 104 -2.13 20.35 35.41
CA PRO A 104 -2.00 20.49 36.85
C PRO A 104 -1.26 21.78 37.21
N GLU A 105 -1.56 22.30 38.40
CA GLU A 105 -0.91 23.51 38.88
C GLU A 105 0.61 23.32 38.99
N GLY A 106 1.36 24.33 38.55
CA GLY A 106 2.83 24.27 38.49
C GLY A 106 3.40 23.45 37.33
N VAL A 107 2.59 22.91 36.41
CA VAL A 107 3.05 22.22 35.20
C VAL A 107 2.92 23.13 33.98
N TYR A 108 3.96 23.15 33.16
CA TYR A 108 4.10 23.95 31.95
C TYR A 108 4.47 23.06 30.77
N VAL A 109 4.19 23.54 29.56
CA VAL A 109 4.65 22.91 28.32
C VAL A 109 5.76 23.75 27.71
N LEU A 110 6.82 23.07 27.25
CA LEU A 110 7.91 23.69 26.50
C LEU A 110 7.45 24.10 25.09
N ARG A 111 7.67 25.36 24.72
CA ARG A 111 7.39 25.87 23.37
C ARG A 111 8.49 25.54 22.37
N GLN A 112 9.69 25.24 22.83
CA GLN A 112 10.86 25.00 22.00
C GLN A 112 11.71 23.87 22.59
N ASP A 113 12.57 23.30 21.75
CA ASP A 113 13.53 22.30 22.17
C ASP A 113 14.55 22.94 23.14
N VAL A 114 14.82 22.26 24.25
CA VAL A 114 15.80 22.71 25.25
C VAL A 114 16.87 21.63 25.43
N ILE A 115 18.13 22.03 25.38
CA ILE A 115 19.26 21.13 25.65
C ILE A 115 19.63 21.27 27.12
N VAL A 116 19.54 20.17 27.86
CA VAL A 116 19.87 20.09 29.28
C VAL A 116 21.23 19.43 29.44
N ALA A 117 22.15 20.13 30.09
CA ALA A 117 23.42 19.54 30.51
C ALA A 117 23.18 18.68 31.76
N THR A 118 23.52 17.41 31.67
CA THR A 118 23.55 16.46 32.79
C THR A 118 24.99 16.11 33.12
N GLY A 119 25.25 15.62 34.34
CA GLY A 119 26.60 15.17 34.71
C GLY A 119 27.18 14.04 33.84
N LYS A 120 26.36 13.39 33.00
CA LYS A 120 26.74 12.28 32.10
C LYS A 120 26.68 12.63 30.61
N GLY A 121 26.34 13.87 30.24
CA GLY A 121 26.18 14.29 28.85
C GLY A 121 25.05 15.30 28.66
N THR A 122 24.60 15.51 27.43
CA THR A 122 23.48 16.41 27.12
C THR A 122 22.23 15.62 26.75
N VAL A 123 21.08 16.02 27.31
CA VAL A 123 19.77 15.45 27.01
C VAL A 123 18.92 16.53 26.35
N LYS A 124 18.27 16.20 25.23
CA LYS A 124 17.36 17.10 24.53
C LYS A 124 15.94 16.87 25.03
N TRP A 125 15.34 17.92 25.59
CA TRP A 125 13.91 17.97 25.85
C TRP A 125 13.21 18.52 24.62
N ALA A 126 12.27 17.75 24.08
CA ALA A 126 11.53 18.14 22.88
C ALA A 126 10.48 19.20 23.22
N ALA A 127 10.21 20.07 22.26
CA ALA A 127 9.10 21.00 22.32
C ALA A 127 7.76 20.22 22.45
N GLY A 128 6.86 20.66 23.33
CA GLY A 128 5.63 19.96 23.69
C GLY A 128 5.74 19.08 24.94
N THR A 129 6.94 18.92 25.51
CA THR A 129 7.15 18.18 26.76
C THR A 129 6.56 18.93 27.95
N SER A 130 5.89 18.20 28.85
CA SER A 130 5.38 18.74 30.11
C SER A 130 6.46 18.74 31.17
N ILE A 131 6.64 19.87 31.85
CA ILE A 131 7.68 20.09 32.86
C ILE A 131 7.08 20.78 34.09
N ARG A 132 7.59 20.45 35.27
CA ARG A 132 7.15 21.00 36.55
C ARG A 132 8.06 22.14 36.97
N LYS A 133 7.47 23.25 37.41
CA LYS A 133 8.20 24.36 38.06
C LYS A 133 8.61 23.92 39.47
N LEU A 134 9.90 24.04 39.77
CA LEU A 134 10.48 23.77 41.09
C LEU A 134 10.84 25.04 41.85
N GLY A 135 11.21 26.12 41.14
CA GLY A 135 11.61 27.38 41.76
C GLY A 135 11.84 28.49 40.74
N GLU A 136 12.10 29.69 41.23
CA GLU A 136 12.38 30.88 40.42
C GLU A 136 13.52 31.66 41.04
N GLY A 137 14.49 32.07 40.22
CA GLY A 137 15.68 32.78 40.67
C GLY A 137 16.41 33.44 39.49
N ALA A 138 16.95 34.64 39.71
CA ALA A 138 17.69 35.41 38.70
C ALA A 138 16.94 35.61 37.37
N GLY A 139 15.60 35.77 37.41
CA GLY A 139 14.76 35.95 36.22
C GLY A 139 14.54 34.68 35.39
N LYS A 140 14.99 33.52 35.89
CA LYS A 140 14.82 32.20 35.25
C LYS A 140 14.03 31.26 36.15
N ILE A 141 13.38 30.28 35.53
CA ILE A 141 12.56 29.28 36.21
C ILE A 141 13.31 27.96 36.23
N LEU A 142 13.49 27.40 37.42
CA LEU A 142 13.98 26.04 37.60
C LEU A 142 12.84 25.07 37.29
N VAL A 143 13.06 24.21 36.30
CA VAL A 143 12.07 23.27 35.79
C VAL A 143 12.62 21.85 35.79
N SER A 144 11.72 20.86 35.89
CA SER A 144 12.08 19.44 35.86
C SER A 144 11.09 18.61 35.05
N ASP A 145 11.62 17.64 34.30
CA ASP A 145 10.87 16.56 33.66
C ASP A 145 10.63 15.34 34.60
N GLY A 146 11.07 15.45 35.86
CA GLY A 146 11.05 14.37 36.86
C GLY A 146 12.36 13.57 36.95
N VAL A 147 13.27 13.70 35.99
CA VAL A 147 14.56 13.00 35.96
C VAL A 147 15.72 13.99 36.04
N ASN A 148 15.67 15.03 35.22
CA ASN A 148 16.67 16.09 35.13
C ASN A 148 16.06 17.43 35.53
N GLN A 149 16.93 18.40 35.84
CA GLN A 149 16.54 19.75 36.21
C GLN A 149 17.37 20.74 35.41
N THR A 150 16.75 21.83 34.98
CA THR A 150 17.44 22.93 34.31
C THR A 150 16.75 24.25 34.59
N THR A 151 17.45 25.36 34.38
CA THR A 151 16.85 26.69 34.36
C THR A 151 16.47 27.07 32.93
N VAL A 152 15.26 27.59 32.76
CA VAL A 152 14.74 28.07 31.46
C VAL A 152 14.08 29.43 31.63
N ASP A 153 14.04 30.21 30.55
CA ASP A 153 13.33 31.48 30.53
C ASP A 153 11.82 31.25 30.50
N LEU A 154 11.06 32.12 31.17
CA LEU A 154 9.60 32.04 31.22
C LEU A 154 8.96 32.10 29.82
N SER A 155 9.60 32.77 28.85
CA SER A 155 9.13 32.87 27.47
C SER A 155 9.06 31.53 26.73
N LEU A 156 9.82 30.53 27.19
CA LEU A 156 9.84 29.17 26.63
C LEU A 156 8.73 28.29 27.20
N LEU A 157 7.97 28.79 28.17
CA LEU A 157 6.94 28.04 28.89
C LEU A 157 5.56 28.58 28.55
N THR A 158 4.59 27.68 28.41
CA THR A 158 3.17 28.07 28.41
C THR A 158 2.33 27.11 29.22
N ARG A 159 1.34 27.68 29.90
CA ARG A 159 0.24 26.96 30.55
C ARG A 159 -1.10 27.30 29.90
N ASP A 160 -1.15 28.40 29.13
CA ASP A 160 -2.36 28.88 28.49
C ASP A 160 -2.91 27.82 27.52
N GLN A 161 -4.23 27.62 27.56
CA GLN A 161 -4.86 26.56 26.79
C GLN A 161 -4.90 26.90 25.29
N ALA A 162 -5.14 28.16 24.94
CA ALA A 162 -5.24 28.59 23.54
C ALA A 162 -3.88 28.54 22.84
N GLU A 163 -2.83 29.01 23.51
CA GLU A 163 -1.47 28.93 23.02
C GLU A 163 -1.00 27.47 22.86
N ARG A 164 -1.32 26.60 23.82
CA ARG A 164 -1.01 25.16 23.71
C ARG A 164 -1.70 24.50 22.54
N ARG A 165 -2.99 24.79 22.30
CA ARG A 165 -3.73 24.27 21.14
C ARG A 165 -3.09 24.71 19.83
N ALA A 166 -2.80 26.01 19.70
CA ALA A 166 -2.13 26.55 18.52
C ALA A 166 -0.74 25.94 18.31
N PHE A 167 0.00 25.70 19.40
CA PHE A 167 1.31 25.09 19.37
C PHE A 167 1.27 23.62 18.94
N TYR A 168 0.40 22.79 19.53
CA TYR A 168 0.25 21.39 19.14
C TYR A 168 -0.24 21.25 17.70
N LYS A 169 -1.15 22.12 17.24
CA LYS A 169 -1.58 22.15 15.83
C LYS A 169 -0.43 22.47 14.87
N LYS A 170 0.47 23.38 15.25
CA LYS A 170 1.69 23.67 14.48
C LYS A 170 2.65 22.49 14.48
N LEU A 171 2.87 21.84 15.63
CA LEU A 171 3.70 20.64 15.74
C LEU A 171 3.15 19.50 14.89
N GLU A 172 1.84 19.27 14.92
CA GLU A 172 1.17 18.25 14.11
C GLU A 172 1.34 18.54 12.61
N ALA A 173 1.14 19.79 12.18
CA ALA A 173 1.35 20.19 10.80
C ALA A 173 2.83 20.01 10.36
N LEU A 174 3.79 20.33 11.23
CA LEU A 174 5.22 20.12 10.96
C LEU A 174 5.55 18.63 10.87
N ASN A 175 5.07 17.82 11.81
CA ASN A 175 5.28 16.37 11.82
C ASN A 175 4.64 15.71 10.60
N ALA A 176 3.43 16.14 10.21
CA ALA A 176 2.78 15.68 8.99
C ALA A 176 3.58 16.07 7.74
N GLY A 177 4.11 17.31 7.69
CA GLY A 177 4.98 17.77 6.60
C GLY A 177 6.28 16.97 6.50
N GLN A 178 6.93 16.68 7.64
CA GLN A 178 8.12 15.83 7.70
C GLN A 178 7.83 14.37 7.33
N ALA A 179 6.69 13.84 7.76
CA ALA A 179 6.25 12.50 7.38
C ALA A 179 5.98 12.42 5.87
N MET A 180 5.34 13.44 5.28
CA MET A 180 5.13 13.53 3.83
C MET A 180 6.44 13.65 3.06
N SER A 181 7.41 14.44 3.53
CA SER A 181 8.71 14.56 2.86
C SER A 181 9.48 13.25 2.93
N ALA A 182 9.51 12.59 4.09
CA ALA A 182 10.11 11.26 4.28
C ALA A 182 9.44 10.20 3.39
N ALA A 183 8.11 10.23 3.28
CA ALA A 183 7.37 9.33 2.39
C ALA A 183 7.77 9.58 0.92
N ARG A 184 7.86 10.84 0.47
CA ARG A 184 8.30 11.19 -0.89
C ARG A 184 9.73 10.75 -1.18
N THR A 185 10.64 10.88 -0.22
CA THR A 185 12.02 10.40 -0.38
C THR A 185 12.08 8.89 -0.51
N LEU A 186 11.27 8.17 0.27
CA LEU A 186 11.16 6.71 0.17
C LEU A 186 10.51 6.29 -1.17
N GLU A 187 9.54 7.05 -1.68
CA GLU A 187 8.96 6.82 -3.01
C GLU A 187 9.97 7.05 -4.13
N ALA A 188 10.81 8.08 -4.04
CA ALA A 188 11.90 8.30 -4.98
C ALA A 188 12.93 7.16 -4.93
N GLU A 189 13.29 6.69 -3.72
CA GLU A 189 14.17 5.54 -3.53
C GLU A 189 13.59 4.26 -4.16
N LEU A 190 12.27 4.03 -4.05
CA LEU A 190 11.60 2.90 -4.72
C LEU A 190 11.73 2.97 -6.24
N ILE A 191 11.55 4.14 -6.85
CA ILE A 191 11.68 4.32 -8.30
C ILE A 191 13.13 4.03 -8.75
N GLU A 192 14.10 4.51 -7.99
CA GLU A 192 15.53 4.27 -8.28
C GLU A 192 15.89 2.78 -8.13
N LEU A 193 15.41 2.12 -7.09
CA LEU A 193 15.61 0.67 -6.87
C LEU A 193 14.97 -0.15 -7.99
N ASP A 194 13.78 0.21 -8.46
CA ASP A 194 13.13 -0.47 -9.58
C ASP A 194 13.92 -0.31 -10.88
N ALA A 195 14.41 0.90 -11.18
CA ALA A 195 15.26 1.13 -12.35
C ALA A 195 16.58 0.32 -12.26
N LYS A 196 17.19 0.26 -11.06
CA LYS A 196 18.41 -0.50 -10.81
C LYS A 196 18.20 -2.01 -10.96
N ILE A 197 17.11 -2.56 -10.42
CA ILE A 197 16.75 -3.98 -10.57
C ILE A 197 16.54 -4.31 -12.05
N VAL A 198 15.80 -3.49 -12.80
CA VAL A 198 15.58 -3.71 -14.24
C VAL A 198 16.90 -3.73 -15.00
N LYS A 199 17.82 -2.81 -14.70
CA LYS A 199 19.15 -2.76 -15.34
C LYS A 199 19.97 -4.02 -15.03
N MET A 200 20.05 -4.43 -13.76
CA MET A 200 20.78 -5.64 -13.35
C MET A 200 20.18 -6.92 -13.96
N VAL A 201 18.85 -7.00 -14.09
CA VAL A 201 18.16 -8.12 -14.76
C VAL A 201 18.44 -8.13 -16.27
N GLN A 202 18.48 -6.98 -16.93
CA GLN A 202 18.87 -6.89 -18.34
C GLN A 202 20.32 -7.30 -18.57
N GLU A 203 21.23 -6.89 -17.68
CA GLU A 203 22.64 -7.29 -17.71
C GLU A 203 22.80 -8.80 -17.49
N LYS A 204 22.07 -9.38 -16.54
CA LYS A 204 22.04 -10.85 -16.37
C LYS A 204 21.57 -11.56 -17.64
N ARG A 205 20.58 -11.02 -18.33
CA ARG A 205 20.07 -11.59 -19.60
C ARG A 205 21.07 -11.47 -20.75
N SER A 206 21.78 -10.36 -20.87
CA SER A 206 22.78 -10.19 -21.93
C SER A 206 23.98 -11.12 -21.72
N ILE A 207 24.41 -11.34 -20.47
CA ILE A 207 25.44 -12.32 -20.12
C ILE A 207 24.98 -13.74 -20.49
N ALA A 208 23.75 -14.12 -20.12
CA ALA A 208 23.19 -15.42 -20.47
C ALA A 208 23.08 -15.63 -21.99
N ALA A 209 22.70 -14.60 -22.75
CA ALA A 209 22.64 -14.65 -24.22
C ALA A 209 24.03 -14.76 -24.86
N ALA A 210 25.02 -13.99 -24.37
CA ALA A 210 26.41 -14.08 -24.83
C ALA A 210 27.01 -15.46 -24.57
N ARG A 211 26.63 -16.11 -23.47
CA ARG A 211 27.03 -17.48 -23.12
C ARG A 211 26.47 -18.52 -24.11
N ALA A 212 25.21 -18.38 -24.49
CA ALA A 212 24.58 -19.27 -25.48
C ALA A 212 25.27 -19.19 -26.86
N ILE A 213 25.85 -18.04 -27.21
CA ILE A 213 26.55 -17.80 -28.47
C ILE A 213 28.02 -18.25 -28.41
N ASN A 214 28.73 -18.00 -27.31
CA ASN A 214 30.19 -18.21 -27.20
C ASN A 214 30.62 -19.56 -26.60
N GLY A 215 29.73 -20.54 -26.49
CA GLY A 215 30.10 -21.91 -26.13
C GLY A 215 30.70 -22.10 -24.72
N GLY A 216 30.41 -21.20 -23.77
CA GLY A 216 30.73 -21.40 -22.35
C GLY A 216 32.14 -21.02 -21.87
N LEU A 217 32.95 -20.31 -22.66
CA LEU A 217 34.36 -20.00 -22.35
C LEU A 217 34.62 -18.76 -21.46
N GLN A 218 33.65 -18.26 -20.70
CA GLN A 218 33.91 -17.20 -19.69
C GLN A 218 34.15 -17.80 -18.30
N PRO A 219 35.09 -17.26 -17.50
CA PRO A 219 35.39 -17.77 -16.17
C PRO A 219 34.15 -17.67 -15.26
N PHE A 220 33.82 -18.80 -14.64
CA PHE A 220 32.66 -19.01 -13.79
C PHE A 220 32.63 -18.11 -12.53
N GLY A 221 31.40 -17.84 -12.05
CA GLY A 221 31.10 -17.63 -10.63
C GLY A 221 30.91 -16.18 -10.21
N THR A 222 31.84 -15.27 -10.51
CA THR A 222 31.86 -13.99 -9.78
C THR A 222 30.83 -12.96 -10.24
N THR A 223 30.51 -12.88 -11.54
CA THR A 223 29.65 -11.81 -12.08
C THR A 223 28.16 -12.12 -12.01
N GLU A 224 27.72 -13.33 -12.39
CA GLU A 224 26.32 -13.73 -12.28
C GLU A 224 25.86 -13.85 -10.82
N GLU A 225 26.68 -14.43 -9.94
CA GLU A 225 26.36 -14.52 -8.51
C GLU A 225 26.37 -13.13 -7.84
N PHE A 226 27.24 -12.23 -8.28
CA PHE A 226 27.24 -10.84 -7.80
C PHE A 226 25.97 -10.09 -8.24
N LEU A 227 25.51 -10.30 -9.49
CA LEU A 227 24.25 -9.74 -9.97
C LEU A 227 23.06 -10.29 -9.17
N ASP A 228 23.04 -11.59 -8.88
CA ASP A 228 21.98 -12.21 -8.09
C ASP A 228 21.94 -11.74 -6.63
N LEU A 229 23.10 -11.62 -5.99
CA LEU A 229 23.21 -11.02 -4.65
C LEU A 229 22.79 -9.55 -4.65
N SER A 230 23.15 -8.81 -5.70
CA SER A 230 22.82 -7.39 -5.82
C SER A 230 21.34 -7.15 -6.10
N ILE A 231 20.71 -7.98 -6.93
CA ILE A 231 19.25 -7.98 -7.16
C ILE A 231 18.54 -8.31 -5.85
N LYS A 232 18.95 -9.36 -5.15
CA LYS A 232 18.33 -9.76 -3.88
C LYS A 232 18.42 -8.65 -2.82
N ARG A 233 19.59 -8.01 -2.66
CA ARG A 233 19.76 -6.88 -1.73
C ARG A 233 18.87 -5.69 -2.10
N ALA A 234 18.73 -5.39 -3.39
CA ALA A 234 17.86 -4.32 -3.86
C ALA A 234 16.36 -4.66 -3.62
N GLU A 235 15.96 -5.91 -3.81
CA GLU A 235 14.61 -6.39 -3.51
C GLU A 235 14.32 -6.41 -2.01
N ASP A 236 15.27 -6.81 -1.17
CA ASP A 236 15.15 -6.75 0.29
C ASP A 236 14.96 -5.31 0.77
N ARG A 237 15.78 -4.38 0.25
CA ARG A 237 15.62 -2.95 0.54
C ARG A 237 14.27 -2.40 0.07
N LYS A 238 13.83 -2.78 -1.12
CA LYS A 238 12.50 -2.43 -1.64
C LYS A 238 11.38 -2.92 -0.71
N ASN A 239 11.49 -4.15 -0.20
CA ASN A 239 10.54 -4.74 0.74
C ASN A 239 10.54 -4.03 2.11
N GLU A 240 11.70 -3.60 2.61
CA GLU A 240 11.80 -2.78 3.81
C GLU A 240 11.07 -1.44 3.64
N ILE A 241 11.29 -0.77 2.51
CA ILE A 241 10.63 0.51 2.22
C ILE A 241 9.11 0.33 2.13
N TYR A 242 8.63 -0.75 1.50
CA TYR A 242 7.20 -1.05 1.50
C TYR A 242 6.62 -1.29 2.89
N LYS A 243 7.35 -1.95 3.79
CA LYS A 243 6.94 -2.11 5.19
C LYS A 243 6.85 -0.76 5.90
N ILE A 244 7.84 0.12 5.71
CA ILE A 244 7.85 1.47 6.30
C ILE A 244 6.67 2.30 5.79
N LEU A 245 6.32 2.18 4.51
CA LEU A 245 5.18 2.88 3.89
C LEU A 245 3.82 2.20 4.15
N GLY A 246 3.78 1.07 4.86
CA GLY A 246 2.54 0.31 5.14
C GLY A 246 1.88 -0.28 3.89
N ARG A 247 2.64 -0.50 2.81
CA ARG A 247 2.14 -1.06 1.54
C ARG A 247 2.49 -2.54 1.45
N THR A 248 1.62 -3.33 0.83
CA THR A 248 1.95 -4.71 0.46
C THR A 248 3.05 -4.70 -0.60
N PRO A 249 4.12 -5.51 -0.45
CA PRO A 249 5.17 -5.56 -1.43
C PRO A 249 4.58 -6.02 -2.76
N THR A 250 4.78 -5.22 -3.81
CA THR A 250 4.45 -5.65 -5.16
C THR A 250 5.44 -6.75 -5.49
N PRO A 251 5.01 -8.00 -5.75
CA PRO A 251 5.95 -9.02 -6.19
C PRO A 251 6.68 -8.46 -7.40
N SER A 252 8.01 -8.45 -7.35
CA SER A 252 8.79 -8.24 -8.56
C SER A 252 8.20 -9.19 -9.58
N ARG A 253 7.88 -8.69 -10.79
CA ARG A 253 7.56 -9.55 -11.91
C ARG A 253 8.78 -10.43 -12.10
N SER A 254 8.80 -11.56 -11.40
CA SER A 254 9.55 -12.72 -11.79
C SER A 254 9.04 -12.95 -13.20
N LEU A 255 9.83 -12.52 -14.16
CA LEU A 255 9.67 -12.89 -15.54
C LEU A 255 9.92 -14.40 -15.50
N SER A 256 8.84 -15.14 -15.23
CA SER A 256 8.81 -16.58 -15.19
C SER A 256 9.35 -17.02 -16.54
N VAL A 257 10.58 -17.51 -16.51
CA VAL A 257 11.23 -18.12 -17.64
C VAL A 257 10.37 -19.32 -18.01
N LYS A 258 9.74 -19.26 -19.17
CA LYS A 258 9.32 -20.44 -19.94
C LYS A 258 10.29 -20.59 -21.09
#